data_AF-A0A5J4DXK1-F1
#
_entry.id   AF-A0A5J4DXK1-F1
#
_cell.length_a   1.000
_cell.length_b   1.000
_cell.length_c   1.000
_cell.angle_alpha   90.00
_cell.angle_beta   90.00
_cell.angle_gamma   90.00
#
_symmetry.space_group_name_H-M   'P 1'
#
loop_
_entity.id
_entity.type
_entity.pdbx_description
1 polymer ?
#
loop_
_entity_poly.entity_id
_entity_poly.type
_entity_poly.pdbx_seq_one_letter_code
_entity_poly.pdbx_strand_id
1 'polypeptide(L)'
;MKQLDLDQFRDRFNQARDCVRLVTILSPTCLLCQYGQGVIRELYENFDTKMLDGFSIWLPVMNGDNSASAEVQAAKFPVDRVEHIWDPGERFGKLFAKTLNLRGIAWDLYVLYAPGVSWNSGMPPEPTFWMHQLPTKTGANAKLLLAPGRLAQEVAMLLGREDTEMAWDLAFTLHAKGLGAVKAEKVLSTLDEVLVAVDPDKRSMSGARK
;
A
#
# COMPACT_ATOMS: atom_id res chain seq x y z
N MET A 1 -10.34 -11.56 6.70
CA MET A 1 -10.19 -10.54 5.64
C MET A 1 -11.53 -10.30 4.99
N LYS A 2 -11.88 -9.05 4.63
CA LYS A 2 -13.15 -8.76 3.95
C LYS A 2 -13.01 -8.92 2.44
N GLN A 3 -14.09 -9.36 1.80
CA GLN A 3 -14.20 -9.32 0.34
C GLN A 3 -14.56 -7.91 -0.11
N LEU A 4 -14.14 -7.54 -1.31
CA LEU A 4 -14.46 -6.23 -1.86
C LEU A 4 -15.98 -6.01 -1.99
N ASP A 5 -16.44 -4.97 -1.31
CA ASP A 5 -17.69 -4.26 -1.57
C ASP A 5 -17.37 -2.75 -1.61
N LEU A 6 -17.57 -2.11 -2.77
CA LEU A 6 -17.20 -0.71 -2.95
C LEU A 6 -18.12 0.25 -2.19
N ASP A 7 -19.40 -0.09 -2.03
CA ASP A 7 -20.34 0.78 -1.32
C ASP A 7 -20.03 0.73 0.18
N GLN A 8 -19.82 -0.47 0.73
CA GLN A 8 -19.39 -0.62 2.13
C GLN A 8 -18.04 0.04 2.40
N PHE A 9 -17.07 -0.08 1.47
CA PHE A 9 -15.81 0.63 1.59
C PHE A 9 -16.02 2.14 1.64
N ARG A 10 -16.80 2.69 0.71
CA ARG A 10 -17.07 4.13 0.63
C ARG A 10 -17.73 4.63 1.91
N ASP A 11 -18.68 3.88 2.44
CA ASP A 11 -19.36 4.20 3.69
C ASP A 11 -18.38 4.21 4.86
N ARG A 12 -17.52 3.19 4.99
CA ARG A 12 -16.51 3.12 6.05
C ARG A 12 -15.42 4.20 5.91
N PHE A 13 -15.03 4.52 4.67
CA PHE A 13 -14.12 5.62 4.35
C PHE A 13 -14.70 6.97 4.78
N ASN A 14 -16.00 7.20 4.54
CA ASN A 14 -16.70 8.41 4.93
C ASN A 14 -17.01 8.46 6.44
N GLN A 15 -17.23 7.32 7.10
CA GLN A 15 -17.38 7.25 8.56
C GLN A 15 -16.10 7.69 9.28
N ALA A 16 -14.93 7.44 8.69
CA ALA A 16 -13.64 7.90 9.21
C ALA A 16 -13.20 9.27 8.68
N ARG A 17 -14.11 10.07 8.13
CA ARG A 17 -13.75 11.37 7.53
C ARG A 17 -13.10 12.34 8.50
N ASP A 18 -13.34 12.22 9.79
CA ASP A 18 -12.75 13.10 10.80
C ASP A 18 -11.31 12.68 11.17
N CYS A 19 -10.82 11.57 10.61
CA CYS A 19 -9.46 11.05 10.79
C CYS A 19 -8.60 11.27 9.54
N VAL A 20 -7.28 11.26 9.74
CA VAL A 20 -6.34 10.96 8.66
C VAL A 20 -6.57 9.52 8.23
N ARG A 21 -6.70 9.28 6.93
CA ARG A 21 -6.86 7.93 6.39
C ARG A 21 -5.70 7.59 5.47
N LEU A 22 -5.04 6.47 5.75
CA LEU A 22 -4.08 5.87 4.83
C LEU A 22 -4.73 4.68 4.11
N VAL A 23 -4.74 4.74 2.78
CA VAL A 23 -5.16 3.64 1.92
C VAL A 23 -3.93 3.07 1.24
N THR A 24 -3.66 1.78 1.43
CA THR A 24 -2.66 1.05 0.66
C THR A 24 -3.31 0.17 -0.38
N ILE A 25 -2.65 0.02 -1.53
CA ILE A 25 -3.08 -0.88 -2.60
C ILE A 25 -1.87 -1.75 -2.96
N LEU A 26 -1.88 -3.00 -2.54
CA LEU A 26 -0.69 -3.86 -2.52
C LEU A 26 -0.95 -5.22 -3.18
N SER A 27 0.12 -5.79 -3.73
CA SER A 27 0.16 -7.20 -4.16
C SER A 27 0.78 -8.04 -3.02
N PRO A 28 0.14 -9.13 -2.58
CA PRO A 28 0.58 -9.87 -1.39
C PRO A 28 1.90 -10.63 -1.56
N THR A 29 2.28 -11.03 -2.78
CA THR A 29 3.55 -11.73 -3.03
C THR A 29 4.65 -10.82 -3.60
N CYS A 30 4.35 -9.55 -3.88
CA CYS A 30 5.35 -8.57 -4.31
C CYS A 30 6.27 -8.15 -3.15
N LEU A 31 7.58 -8.37 -3.29
CA LEU A 31 8.56 -8.01 -2.26
C LEU A 31 8.62 -6.51 -1.97
N LEU A 32 8.40 -5.64 -2.96
CA LEU A 32 8.36 -4.18 -2.73
C LEU A 32 7.08 -3.79 -1.97
N CYS A 33 5.94 -4.40 -2.31
CA CYS A 33 4.70 -4.21 -1.56
C CYS A 33 4.82 -4.68 -0.11
N GLN A 34 5.49 -5.80 0.14
CA GLN A 34 5.77 -6.31 1.49
C GLN A 34 6.70 -5.38 2.27
N TYR A 35 7.73 -4.83 1.60
CA TYR A 35 8.57 -3.78 2.19
C TYR A 35 7.71 -2.59 2.64
N GLY A 36 6.86 -2.07 1.77
CA GLY A 36 5.99 -0.95 2.09
C GLY A 36 4.96 -1.29 3.15
N GLN A 37 4.40 -2.52 3.17
CA GLN A 37 3.55 -2.96 4.27
C GLN A 37 4.28 -2.93 5.61
N GLY A 38 5.54 -3.37 5.65
CA GLY A 38 6.37 -3.30 6.86
C GLY A 38 6.59 -1.86 7.33
N VAL A 39 6.80 -0.93 6.39
CA VAL A 39 6.86 0.52 6.67
C VAL A 39 5.53 1.01 7.26
N ILE A 40 4.40 0.67 6.64
CA ILE A 40 3.09 1.12 7.11
C ILE A 40 2.76 0.55 8.49
N ARG A 41 3.03 -0.73 8.74
CA ARG A 41 2.80 -1.32 10.04
C ARG A 41 3.55 -0.57 11.13
N GLU A 42 4.85 -0.36 10.93
CA GLU A 42 5.68 0.37 11.89
C GLU A 42 5.20 1.82 12.06
N LEU A 43 4.70 2.46 10.98
CA LEU A 43 4.09 3.78 11.08
C LEU A 43 2.86 3.77 12.00
N TYR A 44 1.97 2.77 11.91
CA TYR A 44 0.83 2.66 12.83
C TYR A 44 1.24 2.34 14.27
N GLU A 45 2.31 1.57 14.46
CA GLU A 45 2.87 1.30 15.80
C GLU A 45 3.42 2.59 16.46
N ASN A 46 4.02 3.49 15.68
CA ASN A 46 4.60 4.73 16.20
C ASN A 46 3.58 5.89 16.29
N PHE A 47 2.58 5.91 15.42
CA PHE A 47 1.45 6.84 15.49
C PHE A 47 0.24 6.13 16.12
N ASP A 48 0.36 5.72 17.38
CA ASP A 48 -0.75 5.11 18.13
C ASP A 48 -1.80 6.14 18.54
N THR A 49 -2.65 6.49 17.58
CA THR A 49 -3.75 7.44 17.75
C THR A 49 -4.98 6.97 17.01
N LYS A 50 -6.16 7.27 17.59
CA LYS A 50 -7.45 7.06 16.93
C LYS A 50 -7.67 7.99 15.75
N MET A 51 -6.86 9.05 15.61
CA MET A 51 -6.94 10.01 14.51
C MET A 51 -6.26 9.53 13.22
N LEU A 52 -5.64 8.35 13.22
CA LEU A 52 -5.07 7.69 12.05
C LEU A 52 -5.79 6.37 11.80
N ASP A 53 -6.65 6.35 10.79
CA ASP A 53 -7.43 5.19 10.36
C ASP A 53 -6.89 4.64 9.02
N GLY A 54 -7.22 3.41 8.65
CA GLY A 54 -6.54 2.76 7.54
C GLY A 54 -7.33 1.70 6.78
N PHE A 55 -6.89 1.50 5.54
CA PHE A 55 -7.38 0.45 4.65
C PHE A 55 -6.20 -0.17 3.92
N SER A 56 -6.12 -1.49 3.93
CA SER A 56 -5.13 -2.24 3.18
C SER A 56 -5.84 -3.10 2.14
N ILE A 57 -5.79 -2.64 0.88
CA ILE A 57 -6.41 -3.31 -0.25
C ILE A 57 -5.39 -4.21 -0.91
N TRP A 58 -5.74 -5.48 -1.05
CA TRP A 58 -4.94 -6.52 -1.66
C TRP A 58 -5.51 -6.90 -3.02
N LEU A 59 -4.68 -6.95 -4.07
CA LEU A 59 -5.13 -7.33 -5.40
C LEU A 59 -4.12 -8.22 -6.14
N PRO A 60 -4.56 -9.05 -7.10
CA PRO A 60 -3.71 -10.06 -7.74
C PRO A 60 -2.88 -9.52 -8.91
N VAL A 61 -1.72 -8.93 -8.61
CA VAL A 61 -0.79 -8.45 -9.66
C VAL A 61 0.24 -9.51 -10.03
N MET A 62 0.79 -10.17 -9.01
CA MET A 62 1.89 -11.09 -9.13
C MET A 62 1.41 -12.53 -9.33
N ASN A 63 2.26 -13.35 -9.93
CA ASN A 63 2.02 -14.79 -9.97
C ASN A 63 1.97 -15.34 -8.53
N GLY A 64 0.90 -16.06 -8.21
CA GLY A 64 0.69 -16.62 -6.87
C GLY A 64 -0.14 -15.73 -5.95
N ASP A 65 -0.48 -14.50 -6.35
CA ASP A 65 -1.42 -13.69 -5.59
C ASP A 65 -2.81 -14.31 -5.59
N ASN A 66 -3.34 -14.50 -4.39
CA ASN A 66 -4.70 -14.98 -4.14
C ASN A 66 -5.14 -14.54 -2.73
N SER A 67 -6.40 -14.79 -2.38
CA SER A 67 -6.95 -14.41 -1.08
C SER A 67 -6.17 -15.01 0.10
N ALA A 68 -5.67 -16.25 -0.03
CA ALA A 68 -4.90 -16.88 1.05
C ALA A 68 -3.54 -16.19 1.27
N SER A 69 -2.84 -15.85 0.18
CA SER A 69 -1.59 -15.06 0.29
C SER A 69 -1.83 -13.67 0.89
N ALA A 70 -2.96 -13.03 0.56
CA ALA A 70 -3.37 -11.76 1.15
C ALA A 70 -3.73 -11.88 2.63
N GLU A 71 -4.37 -12.96 3.04
CA GLU A 71 -4.64 -13.29 4.45
C GLU A 71 -3.35 -13.46 5.26
N VAL A 72 -2.35 -14.14 4.70
CA VAL A 72 -1.03 -14.28 5.33
C VAL A 72 -0.38 -12.92 5.56
N GLN A 73 -0.44 -12.01 4.58
CA GLN A 73 0.10 -10.66 4.74
C GLN A 73 -0.72 -9.83 5.74
N ALA A 74 -2.06 -9.87 5.67
CA ALA A 74 -2.93 -9.17 6.60
C ALA A 74 -2.67 -9.59 8.06
N ALA A 75 -2.44 -10.88 8.32
CA ALA A 75 -2.14 -11.39 9.66
C ALA A 75 -0.83 -10.83 10.26
N LYS A 76 0.11 -10.34 9.42
CA LYS A 76 1.36 -9.70 9.86
C LYS A 76 1.20 -8.24 10.26
N PHE A 77 0.02 -7.65 10.03
CA PHE A 77 -0.34 -6.29 10.37
C PHE A 77 -1.68 -6.25 11.15
N PRO A 78 -1.73 -6.81 12.36
CA PRO A 78 -2.96 -6.94 13.14
C PRO A 78 -3.33 -5.63 13.87
N VAL A 79 -3.50 -4.54 13.13
CA VAL A 79 -3.94 -3.25 13.70
C VAL A 79 -5.44 -3.09 13.50
N ASP A 80 -6.20 -3.04 14.60
CA ASP A 80 -7.68 -3.04 14.60
C ASP A 80 -8.31 -1.91 13.76
N ARG A 81 -7.61 -0.77 13.67
CA ARG A 81 -8.02 0.39 12.88
C ARG A 81 -7.57 0.34 11.42
N VAL A 82 -7.09 -0.81 10.94
CA VAL A 82 -6.75 -1.03 9.54
C VAL A 82 -7.63 -2.14 8.98
N GLU A 83 -8.50 -1.78 8.05
CA GLU A 83 -9.37 -2.75 7.39
C GLU A 83 -8.65 -3.41 6.21
N HIS A 84 -8.50 -4.74 6.25
CA HIS A 84 -7.91 -5.52 5.15
C HIS A 84 -8.98 -6.06 4.20
N ILE A 85 -8.81 -5.77 2.91
CA ILE A 85 -9.81 -6.03 1.85
C ILE A 85 -9.15 -6.77 0.70
N TRP A 86 -9.76 -7.86 0.25
CA TRP A 86 -9.36 -8.56 -0.98
C TRP A 86 -10.18 -8.08 -2.18
N ASP A 87 -9.48 -7.62 -3.21
CA ASP A 87 -10.05 -7.18 -4.49
C ASP A 87 -9.57 -8.09 -5.63
N PRO A 88 -10.27 -9.21 -5.89
CA PRO A 88 -9.88 -10.14 -6.95
C PRO A 88 -10.03 -9.55 -8.36
N GLY A 89 -10.78 -8.47 -8.52
CA GLY A 89 -11.09 -7.85 -9.82
C GLY A 89 -10.22 -6.65 -10.15
N GLU A 90 -9.27 -6.30 -9.27
CA GLU A 90 -8.41 -5.11 -9.37
C GLU A 90 -9.21 -3.81 -9.54
N ARG A 91 -10.45 -3.77 -9.03
CA ARG A 91 -11.37 -2.64 -9.18
C ARG A 91 -10.78 -1.38 -8.57
N PHE A 92 -10.17 -1.46 -7.39
CA PHE A 92 -9.48 -0.34 -6.77
C PHE A 92 -8.26 0.10 -7.56
N GLY A 93 -7.45 -0.84 -8.04
CA GLY A 93 -6.29 -0.51 -8.86
C GLY A 93 -6.67 0.24 -10.14
N LYS A 94 -7.79 -0.11 -10.78
CA LYS A 94 -8.35 0.60 -11.95
C LYS A 94 -8.88 1.98 -11.58
N LEU A 95 -9.62 2.09 -10.48
CA LEU A 95 -10.18 3.37 -10.01
C LEU A 95 -9.08 4.37 -9.67
N PHE A 96 -8.08 3.96 -8.88
CA PHE A 96 -6.99 4.82 -8.47
C PHE A 96 -6.04 5.15 -9.61
N ALA A 97 -5.81 4.24 -10.57
CA ALA A 97 -5.08 4.58 -11.78
C ALA A 97 -5.74 5.74 -12.54
N LYS A 98 -7.07 5.72 -12.68
CA LYS A 98 -7.81 6.80 -13.32
C LYS A 98 -7.77 8.10 -12.49
N THR A 99 -7.96 8.04 -11.18
CA THR A 99 -7.86 9.23 -10.30
C THR A 99 -6.48 9.88 -10.34
N LEU A 100 -5.42 9.08 -10.44
CA LEU A 100 -4.03 9.55 -10.44
C LEU A 100 -3.43 9.75 -11.83
N ASN A 101 -4.23 9.62 -12.89
CA ASN A 101 -3.81 9.70 -14.29
C ASN A 101 -2.61 8.78 -14.63
N LEU A 102 -2.66 7.55 -14.10
CA LEU A 102 -1.68 6.50 -14.33
C LEU A 102 -2.13 5.56 -15.44
N ARG A 103 -1.16 4.91 -16.08
CA ARG A 103 -1.40 3.86 -17.08
C ARG A 103 -1.42 2.49 -16.40
N GLY A 104 -2.37 1.64 -16.81
CA GLY A 104 -2.51 0.27 -16.31
C GLY A 104 -3.25 0.22 -14.96
N ILE A 105 -2.92 -0.79 -14.16
CA ILE A 105 -3.45 -0.96 -12.80
C ILE A 105 -2.54 -0.22 -11.82
N ALA A 106 -3.12 0.55 -10.90
CA ALA A 106 -2.38 1.12 -9.78
C ALA A 106 -2.26 0.09 -8.65
N TRP A 107 -1.03 -0.15 -8.20
CA TRP A 107 -0.64 -1.04 -7.11
C TRP A 107 0.68 -0.54 -6.54
N ASP A 108 1.14 -1.11 -5.42
CA ASP A 108 2.26 -0.58 -4.65
C ASP A 108 2.09 0.93 -4.37
N LEU A 109 0.92 1.28 -3.83
CA LEU A 109 0.44 2.65 -3.66
C LEU A 109 0.14 2.95 -2.19
N TYR A 110 0.46 4.16 -1.74
CA TYR A 110 0.27 4.65 -0.38
C TYR A 110 -0.42 6.01 -0.44
N VAL A 111 -1.69 6.08 -0.09
CA VAL A 111 -2.55 7.25 -0.35
C VAL A 111 -3.06 7.84 0.96
N LEU A 112 -2.77 9.11 1.19
CA LEU A 112 -3.22 9.86 2.36
C LEU A 112 -4.38 10.78 2.03
N TYR A 113 -5.36 10.78 2.92
CA TYR A 113 -6.47 11.72 2.92
C TYR A 113 -6.52 12.47 4.25
N ALA A 114 -6.56 13.80 4.18
CA ALA A 114 -6.77 14.65 5.33
C ALA A 114 -8.15 14.44 5.97
N PRO A 115 -8.33 14.86 7.24
CA PRO A 115 -9.65 15.01 7.83
C PRO A 115 -10.57 15.90 6.96
N GLY A 116 -11.86 15.59 6.92
CA GLY A 116 -12.89 16.26 6.13
C GLY A 116 -13.08 15.72 4.71
N VAL A 117 -12.09 15.06 4.11
CA VAL A 117 -12.23 14.52 2.73
C VAL A 117 -13.30 13.44 2.68
N SER A 118 -14.24 13.52 1.75
CA SER A 118 -15.33 12.55 1.60
C SER A 118 -15.38 12.00 0.18
N TRP A 119 -15.68 10.72 0.04
CA TRP A 119 -15.92 10.05 -1.24
C TRP A 119 -17.43 10.10 -1.54
N ASN A 120 -17.86 11.14 -2.27
CA ASN A 120 -19.27 11.41 -2.57
C ASN A 120 -19.67 11.15 -4.04
N SER A 121 -18.76 10.62 -4.86
CA SER A 121 -18.98 10.37 -6.28
C SER A 121 -18.67 8.93 -6.67
N GLY A 122 -18.83 8.58 -7.95
CA GLY A 122 -18.38 7.28 -8.48
C GLY A 122 -16.85 7.13 -8.53
N MET A 123 -16.11 8.23 -8.48
CA MET A 123 -14.64 8.25 -8.47
C MET A 123 -14.11 8.54 -7.05
N PRO A 124 -12.98 7.92 -6.64
CA PRO A 124 -12.28 8.32 -5.43
C PRO A 124 -11.96 9.82 -5.45
N PRO A 125 -12.04 10.51 -4.30
CA PRO A 125 -11.60 11.90 -4.20
C PRO A 125 -10.11 12.01 -4.51
N GLU A 126 -9.66 13.22 -4.88
CA GLU A 126 -8.23 13.46 -5.01
C GLU A 126 -7.51 13.24 -3.67
N PRO A 127 -6.41 12.49 -3.65
CA PRO A 127 -5.62 12.33 -2.43
C PRO A 127 -5.01 13.65 -1.97
N THR A 128 -4.90 13.82 -0.66
CA THR A 128 -4.12 14.91 -0.09
C THR A 128 -2.63 14.72 -0.39
N PHE A 129 -2.16 13.47 -0.30
CA PHE A 129 -0.80 13.09 -0.67
C PHE A 129 -0.78 11.62 -1.09
N TRP A 130 0.20 11.23 -1.91
CA TRP A 130 0.42 9.82 -2.21
C TRP A 130 1.86 9.54 -2.61
N MET A 131 2.28 8.29 -2.40
CA MET A 131 3.55 7.73 -2.87
C MET A 131 3.31 6.37 -3.55
N HIS A 132 4.31 5.87 -4.24
CA HIS A 132 4.25 4.57 -4.91
C HIS A 132 5.60 3.87 -5.00
N GLN A 133 5.62 2.60 -5.41
CA GLN A 133 6.83 1.95 -5.98
C GLN A 133 6.59 1.40 -7.39
N LEU A 134 5.63 1.99 -8.11
CA LEU A 134 5.30 1.63 -9.49
C LEU A 134 6.46 1.78 -10.49
N PRO A 135 6.54 0.89 -11.51
CA PRO A 135 7.47 1.03 -12.62
C PRO A 135 7.27 2.31 -13.44
N THR A 136 8.33 2.83 -14.06
CA THR A 136 8.30 4.06 -14.88
C THR A 136 7.30 4.01 -16.04
N LYS A 137 7.03 2.82 -16.61
CA LYS A 137 6.06 2.63 -17.71
C LYS A 137 4.62 3.03 -17.35
N THR A 138 4.29 3.10 -16.05
CA THR A 138 2.98 3.55 -15.56
C THR A 138 2.74 5.05 -15.73
N GLY A 139 3.79 5.83 -15.99
CA GLY A 139 3.71 7.29 -16.03
C GLY A 139 3.70 7.95 -14.65
N ALA A 140 3.88 7.18 -13.58
CA ALA A 140 3.97 7.70 -12.22
C ALA A 140 5.22 8.59 -12.05
N ASN A 141 5.05 9.71 -11.33
CA ASN A 141 6.12 10.67 -11.10
C ASN A 141 7.17 10.10 -10.15
N ALA A 142 8.40 9.89 -10.63
CA ALA A 142 9.50 9.33 -9.83
C ALA A 142 9.82 10.10 -8.54
N LYS A 143 9.41 11.37 -8.41
CA LYS A 143 9.53 12.14 -7.15
C LYS A 143 8.58 11.65 -6.04
N LEU A 144 7.62 10.81 -6.37
CA LEU A 144 6.64 10.22 -5.45
C LEU A 144 6.97 8.75 -5.12
N LEU A 145 8.20 8.30 -5.38
CA LEU A 145 8.65 6.99 -4.91
C LEU A 145 8.59 6.92 -3.38
N LEU A 146 8.12 5.80 -2.82
CA LEU A 146 7.98 5.61 -1.37
C LEU A 146 9.32 5.93 -0.67
N ALA A 147 9.27 6.98 0.15
CA ALA A 147 10.34 7.37 1.06
C ALA A 147 9.77 7.37 2.48
N PRO A 148 10.16 6.41 3.34
CA PRO A 148 9.52 6.22 4.65
C PRO A 148 9.48 7.47 5.53
N GLY A 149 10.59 8.22 5.59
CA GLY A 149 10.65 9.48 6.35
C GLY A 149 9.69 10.55 5.81
N ARG A 150 9.58 10.67 4.48
CA ARG A 150 8.62 11.61 3.88
C ARG A 150 7.19 11.19 4.18
N LEU A 151 6.86 9.90 4.08
CA LEU A 151 5.52 9.41 4.41
C LEU A 151 5.17 9.68 5.89
N ALA A 152 6.10 9.42 6.80
CA ALA A 152 5.92 9.72 8.23
C ALA A 152 5.71 11.21 8.48
N GLN A 153 6.47 12.07 7.80
CA GLN A 153 6.33 13.52 7.89
C GLN A 153 4.94 13.97 7.43
N GLU A 154 4.46 13.47 6.29
CA GLU A 154 3.12 13.80 5.78
C GLU A 154 2.01 13.35 6.75
N VAL A 155 2.13 12.15 7.33
CA VAL A 155 1.20 11.69 8.37
C VAL A 155 1.25 12.59 9.61
N ALA A 156 2.44 12.94 10.10
CA ALA A 156 2.60 13.82 11.26
C ALA A 156 1.96 15.20 11.02
N MET A 157 2.20 15.80 9.85
CA MET A 157 1.61 17.08 9.47
C MET A 157 0.08 17.00 9.40
N LEU A 158 -0.48 15.96 8.80
CA LEU A 158 -1.94 15.78 8.71
C LEU A 158 -2.59 15.50 10.07
N LEU A 159 -1.83 14.95 11.02
CA LEU A 159 -2.25 14.79 12.42
C LEU A 159 -2.05 16.06 13.26
N GLY A 160 -1.55 17.16 12.67
CA GLY A 160 -1.30 18.42 13.37
C GLY A 160 -0.13 18.36 14.35
N ARG A 161 0.82 17.44 14.18
CA ARG A 161 2.04 17.39 15.01
C ARG A 161 3.07 18.39 14.46
N GLU A 162 3.51 19.31 15.30
CA GLU A 162 4.50 20.35 14.94
C GLU A 162 5.95 19.82 14.93
N ASP A 163 6.21 18.69 15.60
CA ASP A 163 7.55 18.09 15.67
C ASP A 163 7.83 17.18 14.46
N THR A 164 8.47 17.76 13.45
CA THR A 164 8.94 17.06 12.26
C THR A 164 10.32 16.39 12.42
N GLU A 165 11.07 16.66 13.49
CA GLU A 165 12.37 15.99 13.73
C GLU A 165 12.14 14.50 14.04
N MET A 166 11.11 14.20 14.83
CA MET A 166 10.67 12.83 15.11
C MET A 166 10.39 12.00 13.83
N ALA A 167 9.92 12.64 12.75
CA ALA A 167 9.60 11.93 11.50
C ALA A 167 10.86 11.44 10.75
N TRP A 168 11.97 12.16 10.87
CA TRP A 168 13.24 11.77 10.25
C TRP A 168 13.97 10.71 11.06
N ASP A 169 13.93 10.78 12.39
CA ASP A 169 14.45 9.71 13.25
C ASP A 169 13.67 8.40 13.03
N LEU A 170 12.36 8.51 12.85
CA LEU A 170 11.50 7.39 12.52
C LEU A 170 11.83 6.79 11.14
N ALA A 171 12.37 7.56 10.20
CA ALA A 171 12.66 7.10 8.83
C ALA A 171 13.57 5.87 8.79
N PHE A 172 14.60 5.83 9.65
CA PHE A 172 15.52 4.70 9.72
C PHE A 172 14.81 3.44 10.25
N THR A 173 14.04 3.59 11.33
CA THR A 173 13.26 2.49 11.92
C THR A 173 12.25 1.93 10.92
N LEU A 174 11.50 2.81 10.25
CA LEU A 174 10.54 2.41 9.22
C LEU A 174 11.23 1.67 8.08
N HIS A 175 12.34 2.18 7.58
CA HIS A 175 13.13 1.54 6.53
C HIS A 175 13.62 0.15 6.96
N ALA A 176 14.19 0.04 8.17
CA ALA A 176 14.68 -1.22 8.71
C ALA A 176 13.55 -2.26 8.86
N LYS A 177 12.36 -1.83 9.29
CA LYS A 177 11.19 -2.69 9.44
C LYS A 177 10.60 -3.13 8.10
N GLY A 178 10.58 -2.24 7.11
CA GLY A 178 10.29 -2.60 5.72
C GLY A 178 11.25 -3.67 5.19
N LEU A 179 12.57 -3.51 5.40
CA LEU A 179 13.55 -4.53 5.02
C LEU A 179 13.36 -5.86 5.77
N GLY A 180 12.97 -5.80 7.04
CA GLY A 180 12.67 -6.97 7.86
C GLY A 180 11.49 -7.78 7.31
N ALA A 181 10.44 -7.11 6.81
CA ALA A 181 9.30 -7.76 6.17
C ALA A 181 9.72 -8.60 4.95
N VAL A 182 10.63 -8.07 4.11
CA VAL A 182 11.15 -8.79 2.94
C VAL A 182 12.08 -9.94 3.32
N LYS A 183 12.95 -9.76 4.33
CA LYS A 183 13.90 -10.80 4.74
C LYS A 183 13.20 -12.05 5.26
N ALA A 184 12.10 -11.89 5.99
CA ALA A 184 11.28 -13.02 6.44
C ALA A 184 10.72 -13.86 5.27
N GLU A 185 10.51 -13.23 4.11
CA GLU A 185 9.92 -13.84 2.91
C GLU A 185 10.97 -14.43 1.97
N LYS A 186 12.17 -13.84 1.92
CA LYS A 186 13.32 -14.38 1.15
C LYS A 186 13.85 -15.71 1.68
N VAL A 187 13.55 -16.05 2.93
CA VAL A 187 13.82 -17.41 3.46
C VAL A 187 12.91 -18.45 2.78
N LEU A 188 11.84 -18.02 2.09
CA LEU A 188 10.82 -18.89 1.49
C LEU A 188 10.71 -18.77 -0.05
N SER A 189 11.45 -17.88 -0.71
CA SER A 189 11.29 -17.58 -2.16
C SER A 189 12.56 -17.83 -2.98
N THR A 190 12.38 -18.19 -4.25
CA THR A 190 13.48 -18.49 -5.20
C THR A 190 13.91 -17.25 -6.01
N LEU A 191 15.13 -17.26 -6.57
CA LEU A 191 15.69 -16.15 -7.34
C LEU A 191 14.83 -15.71 -8.55
N ASP A 192 14.07 -16.63 -9.13
CA ASP A 192 13.19 -16.36 -10.27
C ASP A 192 11.98 -15.48 -9.90
N GLU A 193 11.45 -15.64 -8.69
CA GLU A 193 10.32 -14.82 -8.19
C GLU A 193 10.74 -13.36 -7.98
N VAL A 194 11.98 -13.15 -7.54
CA VAL A 194 12.58 -11.81 -7.38
C VAL A 194 12.72 -11.13 -8.75
N LEU A 195 13.08 -11.86 -9.80
CA LEU A 195 13.26 -11.31 -11.14
C LEU A 195 11.94 -10.89 -11.79
N VAL A 196 10.84 -11.63 -11.54
CA VAL A 196 9.50 -11.26 -12.02
C VAL A 196 8.99 -9.99 -11.33
N ALA A 197 9.34 -9.75 -10.07
CA ALA A 197 8.96 -8.52 -9.35
C ALA A 197 9.62 -7.26 -9.94
N VAL A 198 10.78 -7.40 -10.58
CA VAL A 198 11.50 -6.29 -11.22
C VAL A 198 11.05 -6.08 -12.67
N ASP A 199 10.62 -7.16 -13.35
CA ASP A 199 10.18 -7.12 -14.74
C ASP A 199 9.05 -8.15 -14.97
N PRO A 200 7.78 -7.77 -14.80
CA PRO A 200 6.64 -8.68 -14.90
C PRO A 200 6.41 -9.22 -16.32
N ASP A 201 7.08 -8.68 -17.34
CA ASP A 201 6.95 -9.10 -18.74
C ASP A 201 7.87 -10.31 -19.08
N LYS A 202 8.75 -10.74 -18.16
CA LYS A 202 9.64 -11.92 -18.35
C LYS A 202 8.98 -13.29 -18.11
N ARG A 203 7.67 -13.40 -18.29
CA ARG A 203 6.88 -14.64 -18.07
C ARG A 203 7.25 -15.86 -18.95
N SER A 204 8.22 -15.78 -19.85
CA SER A 204 8.56 -16.91 -20.73
C SER A 204 10.07 -17.04 -20.99
N MET A 205 10.80 -17.82 -20.18
CA MET A 205 12.07 -18.45 -20.65
C MET A 205 12.50 -19.73 -19.91
N SER A 206 11.69 -20.34 -19.04
CA SER A 206 12.07 -21.63 -18.40
C SER A 206 11.40 -22.88 -18.98
N GLY A 207 10.62 -22.76 -20.07
CA GLY A 207 9.96 -23.87 -20.74
C GLY A 207 10.71 -24.41 -21.96
N ALA A 208 12.02 -24.65 -21.87
CA ALA A 208 12.75 -25.36 -22.93
C ALA A 208 14.03 -26.02 -22.39
N ARG A 209 13.90 -27.22 -21.82
CA ARG A 209 14.95 -28.22 -21.91
C ARG A 209 14.33 -29.54 -22.36
N LYS A 210 14.85 -30.00 -23.50
CA LYS A 210 14.66 -31.34 -24.08
C LYS A 210 15.18 -32.42 -23.14
#